data_AF-A0AAW9NVW6-F1
#
_entry.id   AF-A0AAW9NVW6-F1
#
_cell.length_a   1.000
_cell.length_b   1.000
_cell.length_c   1.000
_cell.angle_alpha   90.00
_cell.angle_beta   90.00
_cell.angle_gamma   90.00
#
_symmetry.space_group_name_H-M   'P 1'
#
loop_
_entity.id
_entity.type
_entity.pdbx_description
1 polymer ?
#
loop_
_entity_poly.entity_id
_entity_poly.type
_entity_poly.pdbx_seq_one_letter_code
_entity_poly.pdbx_strand_id
1 'polypeptide(L)'
;MNKFKMLSLSLVAAMSFGVSANFSSVQAAESLVPEVSVASDKLEYSTTVPRTSTTSMWVSVAHNGKIYSGYIYNRGLAYGDTNKSYFTGTLRVGPYAPNAIVEPEEL
;
A
#
# COMPACT_ATOMS: atom_id res chain seq x y z
N MET A 1 40.01 50.70 -7.14
CA MET A 1 39.66 49.37 -7.69
C MET A 1 38.48 48.81 -6.91
N ASN A 2 37.27 48.74 -7.50
CA ASN A 2 36.08 48.08 -6.92
C ASN A 2 35.01 47.80 -7.99
N LYS A 3 35.41 47.47 -9.23
CA LYS A 3 34.49 47.25 -10.36
C LYS A 3 34.48 45.80 -10.88
N PHE A 4 34.97 44.84 -10.10
CA PHE A 4 35.10 43.44 -10.53
C PHE A 4 34.00 42.49 -10.00
N LYS A 5 33.04 42.97 -9.20
CA LYS A 5 32.01 42.13 -8.56
C LYS A 5 30.63 42.18 -9.22
N MET A 6 30.45 43.01 -10.25
CA MET A 6 29.14 43.17 -10.92
C MET A 6 29.01 42.42 -12.26
N LEU A 7 29.99 41.62 -12.64
CA LEU A 7 29.96 40.89 -13.92
C LEU A 7 29.55 39.41 -13.79
N SER A 8 29.40 38.88 -12.56
CA SER A 8 29.02 37.48 -12.34
C SER A 8 27.53 37.26 -12.16
N LEU A 9 26.73 38.31 -11.97
CA LEU A 9 25.29 38.17 -11.70
C LEU A 9 24.43 38.14 -12.97
N SER A 10 24.95 38.53 -14.14
CA SER A 10 24.20 38.46 -15.41
C SER A 10 24.39 37.14 -16.18
N LEU A 11 25.36 36.30 -15.79
CA LEU A 11 25.57 35.00 -16.45
C LEU A 11 24.56 33.95 -15.97
N VAL A 12 24.06 34.08 -14.73
CA VAL A 12 23.06 33.16 -14.15
C VAL A 12 21.66 33.41 -14.71
N ALA A 13 21.34 34.64 -15.14
CA ALA A 13 20.04 34.98 -15.72
C ALA A 13 19.89 34.60 -17.20
N ALA A 14 20.99 34.34 -17.91
CA ALA A 14 20.97 34.01 -19.35
C ALA A 14 20.85 32.50 -19.63
N MET A 15 20.98 31.63 -18.63
CA MET A 15 20.78 30.17 -18.80
C MET A 15 19.35 29.70 -18.49
N SER A 16 18.45 30.59 -18.09
CA SER A 16 17.07 30.22 -17.74
C SER A 16 16.09 30.24 -18.93
N PHE A 17 16.55 30.54 -20.15
CA PHE A 17 15.69 30.82 -21.31
C PHE A 17 15.93 29.96 -22.56
N GLY A 18 16.37 28.71 -22.44
CA GLY A 18 16.68 27.98 -23.66
C GLY A 18 16.90 26.48 -23.56
N VAL A 19 15.91 25.74 -23.04
CA VAL A 19 15.66 24.39 -23.58
C VAL A 19 14.16 24.15 -23.55
N SER A 20 13.51 24.32 -24.70
CA SER A 20 12.22 23.69 -24.97
C SER A 20 12.47 22.19 -24.95
N ALA A 21 12.27 21.56 -23.79
CA ALA A 21 12.20 20.13 -23.73
C ALA A 21 10.92 19.74 -24.49
N ASN A 22 11.11 19.24 -25.71
CA ASN A 22 10.11 18.43 -26.39
C ASN A 22 10.00 17.14 -25.58
N PHE A 23 9.25 17.18 -24.48
CA PHE A 23 8.71 15.97 -23.92
C PHE A 23 7.68 15.51 -24.92
N SER A 24 8.02 14.43 -25.63
CA SER A 24 7.04 13.60 -26.30
C SER A 24 5.86 13.50 -25.34
N SER A 25 4.69 13.96 -25.78
CA SER A 25 3.45 13.53 -25.18
C SER A 25 3.44 12.02 -25.37
N VAL A 26 4.04 11.28 -24.43
CA VAL A 26 3.51 10.00 -24.06
C VAL A 26 2.09 10.38 -23.71
N GLN A 27 1.19 10.17 -24.67
CA GLN A 27 -0.22 10.06 -24.41
C GLN A 27 -0.23 9.11 -23.23
N ALA A 28 -0.47 9.67 -22.04
CA ALA A 28 -1.05 8.89 -20.98
C ALA A 28 -2.30 8.40 -21.68
N ALA A 29 -2.23 7.18 -22.22
CA ALA A 29 -3.39 6.43 -22.59
C ALA A 29 -4.20 6.52 -21.31
N GLU A 30 -5.24 7.36 -21.36
CA GLU A 30 -6.30 7.33 -20.38
C GLU A 30 -6.58 5.85 -20.26
N SER A 31 -6.17 5.28 -19.13
CA SER A 31 -6.58 3.94 -18.81
C SER A 31 -8.10 4.08 -18.75
N LEU A 32 -8.75 3.68 -19.83
CA LEU A 32 -10.20 3.48 -19.95
C LEU A 32 -10.67 2.34 -19.01
N VAL A 33 -9.81 1.89 -18.11
CA VAL A 33 -10.22 1.18 -16.91
C VAL A 33 -10.58 2.27 -15.90
N PRO A 34 -11.86 2.42 -15.51
CA PRO A 34 -12.21 3.31 -14.43
C PRO A 34 -11.29 2.96 -13.26
N GLU A 35 -10.50 3.94 -12.81
CA GLU A 35 -9.85 3.84 -11.51
C GLU A 35 -11.01 3.82 -10.53
N VAL A 36 -11.48 2.61 -10.23
CA VAL A 36 -12.55 2.40 -9.29
C VAL A 36 -11.91 2.76 -7.96
N SER A 37 -12.03 4.04 -7.59
CA SER A 37 -11.95 4.49 -6.22
C SER A 37 -13.17 3.90 -5.51
N VAL A 38 -13.24 2.56 -5.44
CA VAL A 38 -14.02 1.88 -4.44
C VAL A 38 -13.42 2.41 -3.15
N ALA A 39 -14.19 3.15 -2.38
CA ALA A 39 -13.84 3.39 -0.99
C ALA A 39 -13.45 2.01 -0.44
N SER A 40 -12.15 1.80 -0.20
CA SER A 40 -11.64 0.49 0.19
C SER A 40 -12.20 0.27 1.58
N ASP A 41 -13.33 -0.42 1.66
CA ASP A 41 -13.99 -0.73 2.91
C ASP A 41 -13.00 -1.46 3.80
N LYS A 42 -12.83 -0.96 5.02
CA LYS A 42 -11.90 -1.48 6.01
C LYS A 42 -12.68 -2.09 7.16
N LEU A 43 -12.16 -3.19 7.68
CA LEU A 43 -12.64 -3.81 8.91
C LEU A 43 -11.48 -3.91 9.89
N GLU A 44 -11.61 -3.27 11.04
CA GLU A 44 -10.72 -3.56 12.17
C GLU A 44 -11.10 -4.91 12.76
N TYR A 45 -10.16 -5.85 12.73
CA TYR A 45 -10.39 -7.20 13.20
C TYR A 45 -9.39 -7.56 14.27
N SER A 46 -9.86 -8.22 15.31
CA SER A 46 -9.02 -8.79 16.34
C SER A 46 -9.53 -10.15 16.76
N THR A 47 -8.60 -11.05 17.05
CA THR A 47 -8.90 -12.40 17.49
C THR A 47 -7.82 -12.91 18.43
N THR A 48 -8.14 -14.00 19.12
CA THR A 48 -7.26 -14.65 20.07
C THR A 48 -7.11 -16.12 19.67
N VAL A 49 -5.87 -16.59 19.59
CA VAL A 49 -5.53 -17.97 19.19
C VAL A 49 -4.69 -18.63 20.29
N PRO A 50 -4.54 -19.97 20.29
CA PRO A 50 -3.57 -20.63 21.16
C PRO A 50 -2.18 -20.00 21.05
N ARG A 51 -1.45 -19.96 22.17
CA ARG A 51 -0.15 -19.29 22.25
C ARG A 51 0.76 -19.72 21.11
N THR A 52 1.24 -18.73 20.36
CA THR A 52 2.11 -18.92 19.21
C THR A 52 3.18 -17.83 19.13
N SER A 53 4.34 -18.19 18.55
CA SER A 53 5.42 -17.26 18.16
C SER A 53 5.22 -16.67 16.76
N THR A 54 4.17 -17.09 16.02
CA THR A 54 3.82 -16.52 14.72
C THR A 54 3.63 -15.01 14.82
N THR A 55 4.25 -14.26 13.92
CA THR A 55 4.25 -12.79 13.92
C THR A 55 3.02 -12.19 13.23
N SER A 56 2.51 -12.85 12.20
CA SER A 56 1.31 -12.45 11.47
C SER A 56 0.56 -13.65 10.90
N MET A 57 -0.74 -13.47 10.63
CA MET A 57 -1.57 -14.48 9.97
C MET A 57 -2.51 -13.84 8.96
N TRP A 58 -2.71 -14.51 7.83
CA TRP A 58 -3.71 -14.13 6.85
C TRP A 58 -5.09 -14.59 7.34
N VAL A 59 -6.07 -13.71 7.31
CA VAL A 59 -7.45 -14.03 7.67
C VAL A 59 -8.43 -13.52 6.62
N SER A 60 -9.55 -14.23 6.51
CA SER A 60 -10.70 -13.84 5.69
C SER A 60 -11.95 -13.89 6.57
N VAL A 61 -12.70 -12.80 6.62
CA VAL A 61 -13.87 -12.64 7.50
C VAL A 61 -15.04 -12.10 6.68
N ALA A 62 -16.19 -12.76 6.79
CA ALA A 62 -17.45 -12.26 6.23
C ALA A 62 -18.11 -11.26 7.20
N HIS A 63 -18.39 -10.05 6.73
CA HIS A 63 -19.07 -9.01 7.51
C HIS A 63 -19.98 -8.18 6.60
N ASN A 64 -21.24 -7.97 6.99
CA ASN A 64 -22.25 -7.24 6.20
C ASN A 64 -22.35 -7.68 4.72
N GLY A 65 -22.30 -8.99 4.47
CA GLY A 65 -22.39 -9.56 3.12
C GLY A 65 -21.14 -9.37 2.24
N LYS A 66 -20.04 -8.83 2.79
CA LYS A 66 -18.75 -8.68 2.10
C LYS A 66 -17.68 -9.55 2.76
N ILE A 67 -16.70 -9.99 1.98
CA ILE A 67 -15.51 -10.67 2.48
C ILE A 67 -14.38 -9.67 2.63
N TYR A 68 -13.81 -9.60 3.83
CA TYR A 68 -12.63 -8.80 4.15
C TYR A 68 -11.46 -9.74 4.36
N SER A 69 -10.33 -9.44 3.72
CA SER A 69 -9.12 -10.24 3.88
C SER A 69 -7.90 -9.38 4.17
N GLY A 70 -6.91 -9.96 4.83
CA GLY A 70 -5.67 -9.26 5.16
C GLY A 70 -4.84 -9.96 6.22
N TYR A 71 -3.65 -9.42 6.47
CA TYR A 71 -2.82 -9.85 7.58
C TYR A 71 -3.24 -9.17 8.89
N ILE A 72 -3.32 -9.96 9.95
CA ILE A 72 -3.36 -9.48 11.34
C ILE A 72 -2.05 -9.84 12.03
N TYR A 73 -1.65 -9.03 13.00
CA TYR A 73 -0.33 -9.09 13.62
C TYR A 73 -0.42 -9.45 15.09
N ASN A 74 0.49 -10.28 15.55
CA ASN A 74 0.61 -10.68 16.94
C ASN A 74 1.00 -9.46 17.79
N ARG A 75 0.23 -9.20 18.84
CA ARG A 75 0.47 -8.11 19.80
C ARG A 75 0.95 -8.61 21.16
N GLY A 76 1.25 -9.91 21.26
CA GLY A 76 1.67 -10.56 22.49
C GLY A 76 0.55 -11.43 23.07
N LEU A 77 0.59 -11.60 24.39
CA LEU A 77 -0.37 -12.44 25.11
C LEU A 77 -1.74 -11.76 25.20
N ALA A 78 -2.79 -12.56 25.22
CA ALA A 78 -4.14 -12.08 25.47
C ALA A 78 -4.26 -11.58 26.93
N TYR A 79 -5.04 -10.51 27.13
CA TYR A 79 -5.27 -9.98 28.47
C TYR A 79 -5.91 -11.04 29.37
N GLY A 80 -5.26 -11.36 30.49
CA GLY A 80 -5.74 -12.34 31.46
C GLY A 80 -5.57 -13.81 31.07
N ASP A 81 -4.92 -14.13 29.93
CA ASP A 81 -4.71 -15.52 29.49
C ASP A 81 -3.31 -15.70 28.87
N THR A 82 -2.38 -16.30 29.65
CA THR A 82 -1.01 -16.56 29.19
C THR A 82 -0.88 -17.69 28.19
N ASN A 83 -1.96 -18.46 27.96
CA ASN A 83 -1.99 -19.58 27.02
C ASN A 83 -2.51 -19.17 25.65
N LYS A 84 -2.77 -17.87 25.44
CA LYS A 84 -3.28 -17.35 24.18
C LYS A 84 -2.50 -16.14 23.70
N SER A 85 -2.40 -16.01 22.37
CA SER A 85 -1.82 -14.85 21.69
C SER A 85 -2.94 -13.99 21.10
N TYR A 86 -2.81 -12.68 21.23
CA TYR A 86 -3.76 -11.70 20.68
C TYR A 86 -3.26 -11.17 19.34
N PHE A 87 -4.13 -11.18 18.33
CA PHE A 87 -3.84 -10.69 17.00
C PHE A 87 -4.82 -9.58 16.61
N THR A 88 -4.31 -8.54 15.94
CA THR A 88 -5.15 -7.45 15.40
C THR A 88 -4.58 -6.88 14.11
N GLY A 89 -5.45 -6.36 13.25
CA GLY A 89 -5.08 -5.67 12.02
C GLY A 89 -6.30 -5.10 11.30
N THR A 90 -6.03 -4.47 10.15
CA THR A 90 -7.06 -3.91 9.28
C THR A 90 -7.22 -4.78 8.05
N LEU A 91 -8.41 -5.33 7.86
CA LEU A 91 -8.78 -6.12 6.70
C LEU A 91 -9.42 -5.22 5.64
N ARG A 92 -9.31 -5.60 4.37
CA ARG A 92 -9.85 -4.83 3.24
C ARG A 92 -10.70 -5.71 2.34
N VAL A 93 -11.72 -5.11 1.73
CA VAL A 93 -12.48 -5.73 0.64
C VAL A 93 -11.65 -5.64 -0.65
N GLY A 94 -11.48 -6.76 -1.35
CA GLY A 94 -10.79 -6.80 -2.64
C GLY A 94 -10.10 -8.12 -2.94
N PRO A 95 -9.44 -8.25 -4.11
CA PRO A 95 -8.79 -9.48 -4.59
C PRO A 95 -7.51 -9.83 -3.82
N TYR A 96 -7.29 -9.23 -2.64
CA TYR A 96 -6.10 -9.45 -1.85
C TYR A 96 -6.05 -10.83 -1.19
N ALA A 97 -7.13 -11.63 -1.23
CA ALA A 97 -7.04 -13.05 -0.91
C ALA A 97 -5.90 -13.65 -1.75
N PRO A 98 -4.92 -14.35 -1.15
CA PRO A 98 -3.98 -15.11 -1.94
C PRO A 98 -4.82 -15.97 -2.88
N ASN A 99 -4.67 -15.77 -4.18
CA ASN A 99 -5.21 -16.69 -5.16
C ASN A 99 -4.63 -18.03 -4.77
N ALA A 100 -5.43 -18.88 -4.12
CA ALA A 100 -5.14 -20.29 -4.09
C ALA A 100 -5.20 -20.69 -5.55
N ILE A 101 -4.04 -20.73 -6.20
CA ILE A 101 -3.85 -21.48 -7.41
C ILE A 101 -4.17 -22.90 -6.95
N VAL A 102 -5.41 -23.32 -7.17
CA VAL A 102 -5.77 -24.73 -7.16
C VAL A 102 -5.02 -25.27 -8.37
N GLU A 103 -3.81 -25.79 -8.15
CA GLU A 103 -3.20 -26.69 -9.11
C GLU A 103 -4.23 -27.79 -9.38
N PRO A 104 -4.64 -28.02 -10.63
CA PRO A 104 -5.38 -29.23 -10.92
C PRO A 104 -4.45 -30.40 -10.60
N GLU A 105 -4.81 -31.20 -9.59
CA GLU A 105 -4.24 -32.53 -9.44
C GLU A 105 -4.54 -33.28 -10.75
N GLU A 106 -3.49 -33.49 -11.57
CA GLU A 106 -3.56 -34.41 -12.70
C GLU A 106 -3.77 -35.82 -12.12
N LEU A 107 -4.99 -36.36 -12.33
CA LEU A 107 -5.30 -37.79 -12.23
C LEU A 107 -5.61 -38.33 -13.62
#